data_AF-A0A0A8VDN0-F1
#
_entry.id   AF-A0A0A8VDN0-F1
#
_cell.length_a   1.000
_cell.length_b   1.000
_cell.length_c   1.000
_cell.angle_alpha   90.00
_cell.angle_beta   90.00
_cell.angle_gamma   90.00
#
_symmetry.space_group_name_H-M   'P 1'
#
loop_
_entity.id
_entity.type
_entity.pdbx_description
1 polymer ?
#
loop_
_entity_poly.entity_id
_entity_poly.type
_entity_poly.pdbx_seq_one_letter_code
_entity_poly.pdbx_strand_id
1 'polypeptide(L)'
;MTEHARGRITPTSPLPYLGNGDVSIEWEHSWNAPRPAIGGYQSLAPVAVVVKPKSHPLVIRYVKRLNALGYTELREPNQTLLKMRRERAELERQAYLRDKQQWADTAEGIEARIDEQPIFIKSHFQNKIRWLRENHGDKHTNAFLTGTGKNALLRLDAVRQYQGVSKGHISELMAYFQGIYSHLAELTKRRVKSLANDVAGRINEMFCTEVSTPTEETRILSDAELLTIYRNIALEVWSLRVRPSHWRELGPKPGQPDKPVDRTIYYSAIARLINADWWERKLWRLRNDWRESQLRAAGMIHKRAAPYVSKEALADWIEQKRRNREFFKRHELTDGEGNTVSLEAMVDASISNPTIRHHELMACMKGIELVAQARGDVGVLPV
;
A
#
# COMPACT_ATOMS: atom_id res chain seq x y z
N MET A 1 -5.77 16.37 -74.01
CA MET A 1 -5.95 15.53 -75.21
C MET A 1 -5.00 14.36 -75.02
N THR A 2 -5.39 13.10 -74.88
CA THR A 2 -6.48 12.32 -75.47
C THR A 2 -6.66 11.08 -74.59
N GLU A 3 -7.88 10.85 -74.13
CA GLU A 3 -8.74 9.72 -74.54
C GLU A 3 -8.57 8.44 -73.70
N HIS A 4 -9.58 8.24 -72.87
CA HIS A 4 -9.90 6.96 -72.26
C HIS A 4 -10.35 5.96 -73.34
N ALA A 5 -9.52 4.96 -73.63
CA ALA A 5 -9.99 3.75 -74.31
C ALA A 5 -10.55 2.77 -73.27
N ARG A 6 -11.86 2.85 -73.04
CA ARG A 6 -12.63 1.80 -72.37
C ARG A 6 -12.83 0.64 -73.34
N GLY A 7 -12.20 -0.49 -73.07
CA GLY A 7 -12.51 -1.78 -73.70
C GLY A 7 -12.36 -2.90 -72.68
N ARG A 8 -13.33 -3.80 -72.60
CA ARG A 8 -13.19 -5.06 -71.86
C ARG A 8 -12.17 -5.92 -72.62
N ILE A 9 -10.98 -6.08 -72.06
CA ILE A 9 -10.00 -7.05 -72.56
C ILE A 9 -10.47 -8.42 -72.07
N THR A 10 -10.80 -9.32 -73.00
CA THR A 10 -10.99 -10.74 -72.70
C THR A 10 -9.74 -11.29 -72.02
N PRO A 11 -9.83 -11.94 -70.85
CA PRO A 11 -8.65 -12.54 -70.24
C PRO A 11 -8.08 -13.61 -71.19
N THR A 12 -6.78 -13.54 -71.42
CA THR A 12 -6.03 -14.52 -72.20
C THR A 12 -6.26 -15.91 -71.60
N SER A 13 -6.65 -16.88 -72.42
CA SER A 13 -6.80 -18.27 -71.99
C SER A 13 -5.51 -18.75 -71.33
N PRO A 14 -5.57 -19.43 -70.17
CA PRO A 14 -4.37 -19.94 -69.52
C PRO A 14 -3.68 -20.96 -70.43
N LEU A 15 -2.35 -20.92 -70.44
CA LEU A 15 -1.51 -21.85 -71.19
C LEU A 15 -1.79 -23.31 -70.78
N PRO A 16 -1.68 -24.27 -71.72
CA PRO A 16 -1.89 -25.68 -71.42
C PRO A 16 -0.92 -26.16 -70.33
N TYR A 17 -1.45 -26.94 -69.39
CA TYR A 17 -0.73 -27.51 -68.26
C TYR A 17 0.42 -28.41 -68.74
N LEU A 18 1.66 -27.93 -68.57
CA LEU A 18 2.87 -28.74 -68.73
C LEU A 18 3.02 -29.59 -67.47
N GLY A 19 2.88 -30.90 -67.63
CA GLY A 19 2.97 -31.87 -66.54
C GLY A 19 4.32 -31.89 -65.83
N ASN A 20 4.26 -32.16 -64.52
CA ASN A 20 5.29 -32.66 -63.61
C ASN A 20 6.76 -32.50 -64.02
N GLY A 21 7.21 -31.26 -64.12
CA GLY A 21 8.61 -30.87 -63.96
C GLY A 21 8.65 -29.64 -63.05
N ASP A 22 9.58 -29.61 -62.09
CA ASP A 22 9.74 -28.49 -61.15
C ASP A 22 9.88 -27.17 -61.92
N VAL A 23 8.84 -26.35 -61.87
CA VAL A 23 8.88 -24.99 -62.41
C VAL A 23 9.61 -24.14 -61.37
N SER A 24 10.85 -23.76 -61.68
CA SER A 24 11.58 -22.71 -60.95
C SER A 24 10.91 -21.36 -61.23
N ILE A 25 9.77 -21.10 -60.57
CA ILE A 25 9.15 -19.78 -60.55
C ILE A 25 10.04 -18.91 -59.67
N GLU A 26 10.80 -17.99 -60.27
CA GLU A 26 11.45 -16.91 -59.53
C GLU A 26 10.35 -16.04 -58.93
N TRP A 27 10.13 -16.18 -57.63
CA TRP A 27 9.17 -15.35 -56.90
C TRP A 27 9.74 -13.94 -56.78
N GLU A 28 9.11 -12.98 -57.47
CA GLU A 28 9.55 -11.58 -57.54
C GLU A 28 9.70 -10.91 -56.15
N HIS A 29 9.02 -11.43 -55.12
CA HIS A 29 9.19 -11.01 -53.74
C HIS A 29 9.27 -12.21 -52.77
N SER A 30 10.21 -12.15 -51.82
CA SER A 30 10.59 -13.26 -50.91
C SER A 30 9.48 -13.78 -49.99
N TRP A 31 8.41 -13.00 -49.80
CA TRP A 31 7.28 -13.37 -48.94
C TRP A 31 6.20 -14.19 -49.66
N ASN A 32 6.28 -14.30 -50.99
CA ASN A 32 5.39 -15.12 -51.84
C ASN A 32 5.91 -16.55 -52.07
N ALA A 33 7.13 -16.87 -51.62
CA ALA A 33 7.63 -18.24 -51.66
C ALA A 33 6.79 -19.15 -50.75
N PRO A 34 6.45 -20.39 -51.17
CA PRO A 34 5.65 -21.29 -50.37
C PRO A 34 6.34 -21.60 -49.04
N ARG A 35 5.66 -21.28 -47.94
CA ARG A 35 6.15 -21.56 -46.58
C ARG A 35 5.88 -23.01 -46.23
N PRO A 36 6.83 -23.72 -45.59
CA PRO A 36 6.58 -25.09 -45.14
C PRO A 36 5.41 -25.12 -44.15
N ALA A 37 4.52 -26.11 -44.29
CA ALA A 37 3.37 -26.28 -43.43
C ALA A 37 3.82 -26.47 -41.96
N ILE A 38 3.30 -25.63 -41.06
CA ILE A 38 3.55 -25.74 -39.62
C ILE A 38 2.76 -26.96 -39.12
N GLY A 39 3.45 -28.08 -38.87
CA GLY A 39 2.84 -29.27 -38.25
C GLY A 39 3.13 -30.61 -38.94
N GLY A 40 3.98 -30.68 -39.96
CA GLY A 40 4.42 -31.97 -40.52
C GLY A 40 5.46 -32.65 -39.63
N TYR A 41 5.27 -33.94 -39.33
CA TYR A 41 6.23 -34.76 -38.57
C TYR A 41 7.52 -34.94 -39.39
N GLN A 42 8.51 -34.06 -39.17
CA GLN A 42 9.86 -34.27 -39.69
C GLN A 42 10.50 -35.44 -38.91
N SER A 43 10.89 -36.51 -39.60
CA SER A 43 11.72 -37.54 -38.98
C SER A 43 13.01 -36.86 -38.50
N LEU A 44 13.19 -36.79 -37.19
CA LEU A 44 14.41 -36.25 -36.59
C LEU A 44 15.60 -37.02 -37.18
N ALA A 45 16.45 -36.33 -37.93
CA ALA A 45 17.79 -36.84 -38.20
C ALA A 45 18.42 -37.19 -36.84
N PRO A 46 19.15 -38.32 -36.71
CA PRO A 46 19.73 -38.70 -35.43
C PRO A 46 20.54 -37.53 -34.91
N VAL A 47 20.14 -37.00 -33.75
CA VAL A 47 20.85 -35.91 -33.09
C VAL A 47 22.29 -36.40 -32.89
N ALA A 48 23.21 -35.84 -33.66
CA ALA A 48 24.63 -36.04 -33.41
C ALA A 48 24.86 -35.64 -31.95
N VAL A 49 25.24 -36.62 -31.12
CA VAL A 49 25.61 -36.36 -29.73
C VAL A 49 26.81 -35.43 -29.80
N VAL A 50 26.57 -34.13 -29.67
CA VAL A 50 27.63 -33.14 -29.53
C VAL A 50 28.42 -33.57 -28.30
N VAL A 51 29.63 -34.07 -28.53
CA VAL A 51 30.55 -34.44 -27.45
C VAL A 51 30.72 -33.17 -26.62
N LYS A 52 30.15 -33.16 -25.41
CA LYS A 52 30.30 -32.02 -24.49
C LYS A 52 31.80 -31.77 -24.32
N PRO A 53 32.29 -30.54 -24.52
CA PRO A 53 33.69 -30.25 -24.31
C PRO A 53 34.05 -30.63 -22.87
N LYS A 54 35.12 -31.43 -22.70
CA LYS A 54 35.60 -31.85 -21.38
C LYS A 54 35.86 -30.58 -20.57
N SER A 55 35.01 -30.34 -19.58
CA SER A 55 35.12 -29.15 -18.72
C SER A 55 36.44 -29.19 -17.95
N HIS A 56 37.08 -28.05 -17.78
CA HIS A 56 38.38 -27.96 -17.09
C HIS A 56 38.29 -28.59 -15.68
N PRO A 57 39.31 -29.35 -15.21
CA PRO A 57 39.25 -30.10 -13.95
C PRO A 57 38.97 -29.25 -12.71
N LEU A 58 39.40 -27.98 -12.70
CA LEU A 58 39.06 -27.03 -11.63
C LEU A 58 37.56 -26.70 -11.60
N VAL A 59 36.93 -26.57 -12.77
CA VAL A 59 35.48 -26.32 -12.89
C VAL A 59 34.70 -27.54 -12.39
N ILE A 60 35.15 -28.75 -12.71
CA ILE A 60 34.55 -30.01 -12.21
C ILE A 60 34.67 -30.09 -10.67
N ARG A 61 35.83 -29.74 -10.10
CA ARG A 61 36.03 -29.69 -8.63
C ARG A 61 35.15 -28.63 -7.97
N TYR A 62 35.04 -27.45 -8.56
CA TYR A 62 34.20 -26.37 -8.07
C TYR A 62 32.72 -26.76 -8.08
N VAL A 63 32.23 -27.33 -9.19
CA VAL A 63 30.86 -27.84 -9.32
C VAL A 63 30.60 -28.98 -8.34
N LYS A 64 31.51 -29.95 -8.18
CA LYS A 64 31.38 -30.99 -7.14
C LYS A 64 31.25 -30.41 -5.73
N ARG A 65 32.01 -29.38 -5.41
CA ARG A 65 31.97 -28.70 -4.11
C ARG A 65 30.63 -27.97 -3.90
N LEU A 66 30.13 -27.27 -4.93
CA LEU A 66 28.81 -26.63 -4.89
C LEU A 66 27.67 -27.65 -4.75
N ASN A 67 27.76 -28.79 -5.43
CA ASN A 67 26.79 -29.88 -5.32
C ASN A 67 26.77 -30.50 -3.92
N ALA A 68 27.93 -30.67 -3.29
CA ALA A 68 28.04 -31.17 -1.91
C ALA A 68 27.47 -30.18 -0.87
N LEU A 69 27.48 -28.88 -1.19
CA LEU A 69 26.92 -27.81 -0.36
C LEU A 69 25.44 -27.51 -0.66
N GLY A 70 24.80 -28.25 -1.58
CA GLY A 70 23.37 -28.09 -1.93
C GLY A 70 23.05 -26.98 -2.94
N TYR A 71 24.04 -26.32 -3.54
CA TYR A 71 23.85 -25.18 -4.46
C TYR A 71 23.51 -25.56 -5.92
N THR A 72 23.06 -26.78 -6.20
CA THR A 72 22.64 -27.24 -7.55
C THR A 72 21.26 -26.74 -7.98
N GLU A 73 20.87 -25.52 -7.61
CA GLU A 73 19.49 -25.06 -7.85
C GLU A 73 19.32 -24.30 -9.17
N LEU A 74 20.41 -23.92 -9.85
CA LEU A 74 20.33 -22.99 -10.99
C LEU A 74 20.60 -23.60 -12.37
N ARG A 75 20.87 -24.91 -12.47
CA ARG A 75 21.30 -25.51 -13.75
C ARG A 75 20.73 -26.90 -13.99
N GLU A 76 19.43 -27.06 -13.81
CA GLU A 76 18.76 -28.25 -14.32
C GLU A 76 18.26 -28.03 -15.75
N PRO A 77 18.63 -28.90 -16.71
CA PRO A 77 18.31 -28.71 -18.13
C PRO A 77 16.80 -28.62 -18.45
N ASN A 78 15.92 -29.11 -17.56
CA ASN A 78 14.52 -29.35 -17.88
C ASN A 78 13.53 -28.49 -17.07
N GLN A 79 13.99 -27.59 -16.18
CA GLN A 79 13.15 -26.83 -15.23
C GLN A 79 12.20 -27.69 -14.33
N THR A 80 12.21 -29.01 -14.44
CA THR A 80 11.18 -29.91 -13.87
C THR A 80 11.27 -30.03 -12.35
N LEU A 81 12.46 -30.19 -11.76
CA LEU A 81 12.56 -30.30 -10.29
C LEU A 81 12.34 -28.96 -9.60
N LEU A 82 12.69 -27.83 -10.23
CA LEU A 82 12.34 -26.49 -9.71
C LEU A 82 10.82 -26.29 -9.69
N LYS A 83 10.10 -26.72 -10.72
CA LYS A 83 8.63 -26.73 -10.73
C LYS A 83 8.07 -27.63 -9.64
N MET A 84 8.53 -28.87 -9.54
CA MET A 84 8.11 -29.82 -8.50
C MET A 84 8.37 -29.31 -7.07
N ARG A 85 9.48 -28.60 -6.84
CA ARG A 85 9.78 -27.97 -5.54
C ARG A 85 8.87 -26.79 -5.25
N ARG A 86 8.60 -25.93 -6.25
CA ARG A 86 7.61 -24.85 -6.11
C ARG A 86 6.23 -25.40 -5.82
N GLU A 87 5.80 -26.42 -6.55
CA GLU A 87 4.53 -27.11 -6.33
C GLU A 87 4.48 -27.73 -4.91
N ARG A 88 5.55 -28.38 -4.44
CA ARG A 88 5.64 -28.86 -3.05
C ARG A 88 5.56 -27.72 -2.04
N ALA A 89 6.32 -26.64 -2.22
CA ALA A 89 6.30 -25.48 -1.33
C ALA A 89 4.91 -24.79 -1.34
N GLU A 90 4.23 -24.76 -2.48
CA GLU A 90 2.85 -24.28 -2.60
C GLU A 90 1.87 -25.20 -1.87
N LEU A 91 2.01 -26.52 -2.00
CA LEU A 91 1.20 -27.50 -1.27
C LEU A 91 1.43 -27.41 0.24
N GLU A 92 2.69 -27.32 0.69
CA GLU A 92 3.05 -27.11 2.09
C GLU A 92 2.47 -25.80 2.62
N ARG A 93 2.56 -24.72 1.84
CA ARG A 93 1.94 -23.44 2.17
C ARG A 93 0.42 -23.54 2.24
N GLN A 94 -0.23 -24.28 1.34
CA GLN A 94 -1.67 -24.51 1.37
C GLN A 94 -2.08 -25.33 2.60
N ALA A 95 -1.35 -26.38 2.94
CA ALA A 95 -1.57 -27.18 4.15
C ALA A 95 -1.44 -26.30 5.39
N TYR A 96 -0.37 -25.51 5.49
CA TYR A 96 -0.17 -24.55 6.57
C TYR A 96 -1.32 -23.53 6.69
N LEU A 97 -1.79 -23.00 5.56
CA LEU A 97 -2.91 -22.04 5.55
C LEU A 97 -4.24 -22.69 5.95
N ARG A 98 -4.47 -23.96 5.56
CA ARG A 98 -5.64 -24.73 5.99
C ARG A 98 -5.58 -25.00 7.48
N ASP A 99 -4.45 -25.46 7.99
CA ASP A 99 -4.24 -25.70 9.42
C ASP A 99 -4.47 -24.43 10.24
N LYS A 100 -3.99 -23.29 9.74
CA LYS A 100 -4.24 -21.97 10.34
C LYS A 100 -5.72 -21.55 10.31
N GLN A 101 -6.57 -22.16 9.48
CA GLN A 101 -8.00 -21.87 9.35
C GLN A 101 -8.91 -22.93 9.99
N GLN A 102 -8.37 -24.04 10.50
CA GLN A 102 -9.15 -25.13 11.13
C GLN A 102 -10.04 -24.64 12.29
N TRP A 103 -9.62 -23.58 13.00
CA TRP A 103 -10.44 -22.96 14.06
C TRP A 103 -11.83 -22.51 13.57
N ALA A 104 -12.00 -22.28 12.26
CA ALA A 104 -13.23 -21.78 11.68
C ALA A 104 -14.27 -22.86 11.40
N ASP A 105 -13.96 -24.13 11.66
CA ASP A 105 -14.82 -25.27 11.34
C ASP A 105 -15.73 -25.66 12.52
N THR A 106 -15.30 -25.43 13.75
CA THR A 106 -16.07 -25.71 14.97
C THR A 106 -16.48 -24.43 15.69
N ALA A 107 -17.65 -24.46 16.36
CA ALA A 107 -18.11 -23.31 17.15
C ALA A 107 -17.16 -23.01 18.32
N GLU A 108 -16.63 -24.04 18.97
CA GLU A 108 -15.64 -23.94 20.06
C GLU A 108 -14.32 -23.33 19.58
N GLY A 109 -13.84 -23.72 18.38
CA GLY A 109 -12.65 -23.14 17.77
C GLY A 109 -12.82 -21.65 17.47
N ILE A 110 -14.01 -21.25 17.02
CA ILE A 110 -14.34 -19.84 16.80
C ILE A 110 -14.38 -19.07 18.12
N GLU A 111 -14.97 -19.65 19.18
CA GLU A 111 -14.99 -19.02 20.51
C GLU A 111 -13.59 -18.87 21.10
N ALA A 112 -12.75 -19.90 21.02
CA ALA A 112 -11.34 -19.83 21.42
C ALA A 112 -10.58 -18.74 20.63
N ARG A 113 -10.82 -18.64 19.33
CA ARG A 113 -10.23 -17.60 18.48
C ARG A 113 -10.72 -16.20 18.85
N ILE A 114 -11.97 -16.04 19.28
CA ILE A 114 -12.51 -14.79 19.83
C ILE A 114 -11.78 -14.44 21.12
N ASP A 115 -11.47 -15.43 21.96
CA ASP A 115 -10.77 -15.21 23.23
C ASP A 115 -9.31 -14.78 23.09
N GLU A 116 -8.67 -15.11 21.97
CA GLU A 116 -7.36 -14.59 21.58
C GLU A 116 -7.40 -13.13 21.10
N GLN A 117 -8.58 -12.60 20.77
CA GLN A 117 -8.68 -11.23 20.24
C GLN A 117 -8.41 -10.18 21.31
N PRO A 118 -7.99 -8.98 20.91
CA PRO A 118 -7.84 -7.86 21.82
C PRO A 118 -9.16 -7.54 22.54
N ILE A 119 -9.06 -7.04 23.76
CA ILE A 119 -10.20 -6.80 24.67
C ILE A 119 -11.34 -6.03 23.99
N PHE A 120 -11.02 -5.06 23.14
CA PHE A 120 -12.03 -4.22 22.49
C PHE A 120 -12.87 -4.95 21.42
N ILE A 121 -12.39 -6.07 20.90
CA ILE A 121 -13.14 -6.97 20.01
C ILE A 121 -13.75 -8.09 20.84
N LYS A 122 -12.92 -8.74 21.67
CA LYS A 122 -13.28 -9.87 22.52
C LYS A 122 -14.49 -9.57 23.40
N SER A 123 -14.45 -8.47 24.16
CA SER A 123 -15.53 -8.09 25.10
C SER A 123 -16.90 -7.98 24.42
N HIS A 124 -16.95 -7.44 23.21
CA HIS A 124 -18.19 -7.31 22.46
C HIS A 124 -18.77 -8.67 22.07
N PHE A 125 -17.94 -9.57 21.55
CA PHE A 125 -18.39 -10.92 21.20
C PHE A 125 -18.77 -11.72 22.44
N GLN A 126 -17.97 -11.68 23.50
CA GLN A 126 -18.25 -12.39 24.75
C GLN A 126 -19.58 -11.95 25.37
N ASN A 127 -19.87 -10.65 25.40
CA ASN A 127 -21.15 -10.13 25.90
C ASN A 127 -22.31 -10.63 25.04
N LYS A 128 -22.14 -10.70 23.72
CA LYS A 128 -23.18 -11.22 22.82
C LYS A 128 -23.38 -12.73 22.96
N ILE A 129 -22.30 -13.50 23.09
CA ILE A 129 -22.32 -14.95 23.30
C ILE A 129 -23.02 -15.27 24.62
N ARG A 130 -22.66 -14.59 25.71
CA ARG A 130 -23.30 -14.74 27.02
C ARG A 130 -24.81 -14.49 26.93
N TRP A 131 -25.20 -13.36 26.34
CA TRP A 131 -26.61 -13.02 26.15
C TRP A 131 -27.36 -14.06 25.29
N LEU A 132 -26.73 -14.60 24.23
CA LEU A 132 -27.34 -15.63 23.39
C LEU A 132 -27.54 -16.95 24.15
N ARG A 133 -26.57 -17.37 24.96
CA ARG A 133 -26.69 -18.56 25.81
C ARG A 133 -27.83 -18.42 26.82
N GLU A 134 -27.91 -17.28 27.48
CA GLU A 134 -28.94 -16.99 28.49
C GLU A 134 -30.37 -16.93 27.90
N ASN A 135 -30.54 -16.35 26.71
CA ASN A 135 -31.88 -16.05 26.16
C ASN A 135 -32.37 -17.03 25.09
N HIS A 136 -31.46 -17.67 24.34
CA HIS A 136 -31.80 -18.44 23.13
C HIS A 136 -31.15 -19.84 23.07
N GLY A 137 -30.36 -20.20 24.09
CA GLY A 137 -29.69 -21.49 24.20
C GLY A 137 -28.52 -21.70 23.23
N ASP A 138 -27.91 -22.88 23.29
CA ASP A 138 -26.65 -23.17 22.59
C ASP A 138 -26.81 -23.30 21.08
N LYS A 139 -27.98 -23.75 20.59
CA LYS A 139 -28.23 -23.88 19.14
C LYS A 139 -28.09 -22.55 18.40
N HIS A 140 -28.69 -21.48 18.94
CA HIS A 140 -28.60 -20.14 18.36
C HIS A 140 -27.20 -19.53 18.54
N THR A 141 -26.55 -19.83 19.65
CA THR A 141 -25.17 -19.41 19.92
C THR A 141 -24.22 -20.01 18.88
N ASN A 142 -24.31 -21.32 18.61
CA ASN A 142 -23.50 -22.02 17.62
C ASN A 142 -23.77 -21.54 16.18
N ALA A 143 -25.03 -21.24 15.86
CA ALA A 143 -25.38 -20.63 14.56
C ALA A 143 -24.80 -19.21 14.40
N PHE A 144 -24.80 -18.41 15.48
CA PHE A 144 -24.17 -17.09 15.48
C PHE A 144 -22.65 -17.18 15.30
N LEU A 145 -21.98 -18.10 16.00
CA LEU A 145 -20.53 -18.30 15.91
C LEU A 145 -20.13 -18.74 14.50
N THR A 146 -20.76 -19.78 13.97
CA THR A 146 -20.43 -20.33 12.64
C THR A 146 -20.82 -19.40 11.49
N GLY A 147 -21.87 -18.60 11.65
CA GLY A 147 -22.30 -17.62 10.65
C GLY A 147 -21.62 -16.26 10.79
N THR A 148 -21.96 -15.51 11.84
CA THR A 148 -21.53 -14.11 12.00
C THR A 148 -20.11 -14.02 12.57
N GLY A 149 -19.79 -14.81 13.60
CA GLY A 149 -18.49 -14.80 14.28
C GLY A 149 -17.35 -15.17 13.33
N LYS A 150 -17.47 -16.30 12.62
CA LYS A 150 -16.53 -16.75 11.59
C LYS A 150 -16.25 -15.67 10.54
N ASN A 151 -17.31 -15.14 9.92
CA ASN A 151 -17.17 -14.15 8.87
C ASN A 151 -16.60 -12.82 9.37
N ALA A 152 -16.86 -12.44 10.62
CA ALA A 152 -16.27 -11.26 11.24
C ALA A 152 -14.75 -11.45 11.45
N LEU A 153 -14.33 -12.60 11.98
CA LEU A 153 -12.91 -12.91 12.18
C LEU A 153 -12.13 -13.05 10.87
N LEU A 154 -12.71 -13.67 9.84
CA LEU A 154 -12.08 -13.77 8.52
C LEU A 154 -11.87 -12.39 7.88
N ARG A 155 -12.87 -11.50 7.98
CA ARG A 155 -12.74 -10.10 7.53
C ARG A 155 -11.69 -9.35 8.34
N LEU A 156 -11.64 -9.59 9.65
CA LEU A 156 -10.65 -8.99 10.53
C LEU A 156 -9.22 -9.41 10.15
N ASP A 157 -9.01 -10.69 9.88
CA ASP A 157 -7.71 -11.21 9.43
C ASP A 157 -7.33 -10.64 8.06
N ALA A 158 -8.28 -10.51 7.12
CA ALA A 158 -8.04 -9.84 5.85
C ALA A 158 -7.61 -8.38 6.04
N VAL A 159 -8.28 -7.62 6.90
CA VAL A 159 -7.89 -6.24 7.23
C VAL A 159 -6.50 -6.19 7.86
N ARG A 160 -6.19 -7.09 8.79
CA ARG A 160 -4.87 -7.15 9.45
C ARG A 160 -3.73 -7.50 8.50
N GLN A 161 -3.98 -8.25 7.43
CA GLN A 161 -2.94 -8.54 6.41
C GLN A 161 -2.45 -7.27 5.69
N TYR A 162 -3.29 -6.25 5.58
CA TYR A 162 -2.95 -4.93 5.03
C TYR A 162 -2.39 -3.98 6.09
N GLN A 163 -2.64 -4.24 7.37
CA GLN A 163 -2.07 -3.49 8.49
C GLN A 163 -0.66 -4.02 8.81
N GLY A 164 0.16 -3.22 9.48
CA GLY A 164 1.57 -3.49 9.70
C GLY A 164 2.49 -2.66 8.81
N VAL A 165 3.78 -2.96 8.85
CA VAL A 165 4.79 -2.24 8.05
C VAL A 165 4.66 -2.62 6.56
N SER A 166 5.06 -1.73 5.67
CA SER A 166 5.08 -1.98 4.22
C SER A 166 5.94 -3.21 3.89
N LYS A 167 5.41 -4.10 3.05
CA LYS A 167 6.10 -5.34 2.61
C LYS A 167 6.91 -5.17 1.33
N GLY A 168 6.85 -3.98 0.71
CA GLY A 168 7.46 -3.73 -0.60
C GLY A 168 8.93 -3.30 -0.56
N HIS A 169 9.45 -2.96 0.62
CA HIS A 169 10.82 -2.50 0.80
C HIS A 169 11.32 -2.94 2.17
N ILE A 170 12.47 -3.63 2.19
CA ILE A 170 13.13 -4.03 3.44
C ILE A 170 13.95 -2.85 3.91
N SER A 171 13.65 -2.37 5.11
CA SER A 171 14.24 -1.16 5.70
C SER A 171 14.60 -1.43 7.16
N GLU A 172 15.52 -0.65 7.72
CA GLU A 172 15.95 -0.83 9.11
C GLU A 172 14.80 -0.57 10.08
N LEU A 173 14.06 0.53 9.86
CA LEU A 173 12.89 0.85 10.67
C LEU A 173 11.81 -0.23 10.55
N MET A 174 11.66 -0.84 9.37
CA MET A 174 10.74 -1.95 9.18
C MET A 174 11.10 -3.13 10.08
N ALA A 175 12.35 -3.59 10.02
CA ALA A 175 12.81 -4.72 10.80
C ALA A 175 12.64 -4.49 12.31
N TYR A 176 12.95 -3.27 12.78
CA TYR A 176 12.85 -2.92 14.19
C TYR A 176 11.40 -2.85 14.69
N PHE A 177 10.50 -2.25 13.91
CA PHE A 177 9.14 -1.96 14.35
C PHE A 177 8.08 -2.98 13.91
N GLN A 178 8.41 -3.96 13.08
CA GLN A 178 7.45 -4.93 12.54
C GLN A 178 6.61 -5.64 13.63
N GLY A 179 7.25 -6.07 14.72
CA GLY A 179 6.56 -6.78 15.82
C GLY A 179 5.63 -5.87 16.64
N ILE A 180 5.91 -4.58 16.72
CA ILE A 180 5.03 -3.63 17.43
C ILE A 180 3.87 -3.20 16.53
N TYR A 181 4.12 -3.03 15.23
CA TYR A 181 3.13 -2.57 14.26
C TYR A 181 1.98 -3.57 14.06
N SER A 182 2.19 -4.88 14.25
CA SER A 182 1.09 -5.86 14.22
C SER A 182 0.03 -5.59 15.29
N HIS A 183 0.42 -5.00 16.43
CA HIS A 183 -0.44 -4.70 17.57
C HIS A 183 -0.74 -3.20 17.71
N LEU A 184 -0.45 -2.39 16.69
CA LEU A 184 -0.60 -0.93 16.76
C LEU A 184 -2.02 -0.50 17.19
N ALA A 185 -3.05 -1.16 16.65
CA ALA A 185 -4.46 -0.88 16.97
C ALA A 185 -4.82 -1.09 18.45
N GLU A 186 -4.04 -1.91 19.16
CA GLU A 186 -4.24 -2.25 20.57
C GLU A 186 -3.56 -1.25 21.51
N LEU A 187 -2.56 -0.52 21.01
CA LEU A 187 -1.74 0.35 21.85
C LEU A 187 -2.56 1.48 22.46
N THR A 188 -2.29 1.76 23.73
CA THR A 188 -2.80 2.91 24.45
C THR A 188 -2.05 4.18 24.05
N LYS A 189 -2.62 5.36 24.32
CA LYS A 189 -1.99 6.64 23.98
C LYS A 189 -0.58 6.79 24.58
N ARG A 190 -0.38 6.35 25.83
CA ARG A 190 0.95 6.36 26.49
C ARG A 190 1.96 5.48 25.75
N ARG A 191 1.54 4.29 25.30
CA ARG A 191 2.40 3.38 24.53
C ARG A 191 2.73 3.94 23.15
N VAL A 192 1.77 4.59 22.49
CA VAL A 192 2.01 5.31 21.22
C VAL A 192 3.01 6.45 21.40
N LYS A 193 2.93 7.20 22.51
CA LYS A 193 3.92 8.23 22.83
C LYS A 193 5.33 7.65 23.04
N SER A 194 5.46 6.52 23.74
CA SER A 194 6.74 5.81 23.88
C SER A 194 7.29 5.40 22.51
N LEU A 195 6.45 4.74 21.69
CA LEU A 195 6.82 4.32 20.33
C LEU A 195 7.23 5.51 19.46
N ALA A 196 6.56 6.66 19.60
CA ALA A 196 6.91 7.86 18.88
C ALA A 196 8.31 8.40 19.27
N ASN A 197 8.67 8.34 20.55
CA ASN A 197 10.03 8.67 20.99
C ASN A 197 11.05 7.68 20.45
N ASP A 198 10.73 6.39 20.45
CA ASP A 198 11.62 5.34 19.93
C ASP A 198 11.87 5.53 18.43
N VAL A 199 10.81 5.76 17.63
CA VAL A 199 10.91 6.02 16.19
C VAL A 199 11.72 7.30 15.92
N ALA A 200 11.41 8.39 16.63
CA ALA A 200 12.13 9.65 16.51
C ALA A 200 13.61 9.51 16.86
N GLY A 201 13.93 8.80 17.94
CA GLY A 201 15.30 8.52 18.36
C GLY A 201 16.08 7.70 17.35
N ARG A 202 15.46 6.68 16.75
CA ARG A 202 16.10 5.88 15.69
C ARG A 202 16.36 6.69 14.44
N ILE A 203 15.40 7.51 14.01
CA ILE A 203 15.61 8.40 12.87
C ILE A 203 16.71 9.44 13.17
N ASN A 204 16.80 9.92 14.40
CA ASN A 204 17.88 10.79 14.82
C ASN A 204 19.24 10.08 14.76
N GLU A 205 19.33 8.84 15.23
CA GLU A 205 20.54 8.02 15.15
C GLU A 205 20.97 7.79 13.70
N MET A 206 20.02 7.48 12.80
CA MET A 206 20.28 7.34 11.37
C MET A 206 20.77 8.67 10.78
N PHE A 207 20.09 9.77 11.07
CA PHE A 207 20.52 11.11 10.61
C PHE A 207 21.92 11.46 11.11
N CYS A 208 22.20 11.26 12.40
CA CYS A 208 23.51 11.50 12.97
C CYS A 208 24.58 10.63 12.31
N THR A 209 24.29 9.37 11.99
CA THR A 209 25.24 8.47 11.30
C THR A 209 25.57 8.98 9.90
N GLU A 210 24.55 9.37 9.14
CA GLU A 210 24.72 9.92 7.78
C GLU A 210 25.47 11.26 7.77
N VAL A 211 25.33 12.06 8.83
CA VAL A 211 25.99 13.38 8.95
C VAL A 211 27.36 13.31 9.63
N SER A 212 27.64 12.28 10.44
CA SER A 212 28.89 12.13 11.20
C SER A 212 30.00 11.45 10.41
N THR A 213 29.92 11.37 9.08
CA THR A 213 31.08 11.00 8.26
C THR A 213 32.25 11.89 8.66
N PRO A 214 33.40 11.32 9.08
CA PRO A 214 34.46 12.04 9.77
C PRO A 214 35.20 12.92 8.76
N THR A 215 34.71 14.13 8.58
CA THR A 215 35.48 15.24 8.03
C THR A 215 34.89 16.49 8.69
N GLU A 216 35.75 17.38 9.13
CA GLU A 216 35.54 18.55 10.00
C GLU A 216 34.47 19.59 9.55
N GLU A 217 33.51 19.23 8.69
CA GLU A 217 32.65 20.13 7.91
C GLU A 217 31.14 19.98 8.20
N THR A 218 30.75 19.58 9.41
CA THR A 218 29.31 19.54 9.83
C THR A 218 28.59 20.89 9.86
N ARG A 219 29.20 21.96 9.31
CA ARG A 219 28.61 23.28 9.12
C ARG A 219 28.25 23.63 7.66
N ILE A 220 28.61 22.82 6.67
CA ILE A 220 28.35 23.14 5.24
C ILE A 220 27.83 21.90 4.47
N LEU A 221 26.72 21.30 4.90
CA LEU A 221 26.01 20.36 4.02
C LEU A 221 25.42 21.12 2.83
N SER A 222 25.78 20.72 1.61
CA SER A 222 25.17 21.24 0.39
C SER A 222 23.69 20.86 0.30
N ASP A 223 22.91 21.61 -0.48
CA ASP A 223 21.48 21.32 -0.66
C ASP A 223 21.24 19.95 -1.30
N ALA A 224 22.18 19.47 -2.12
CA ALA A 224 22.13 18.14 -2.74
C ALA A 224 22.35 17.02 -1.71
N GLU A 225 23.26 17.21 -0.76
CA GLU A 225 23.50 16.26 0.33
C GLU A 225 22.32 16.22 1.30
N LEU A 226 21.79 17.39 1.69
CA LEU A 226 20.58 17.48 2.51
C LEU A 226 19.39 16.79 1.86
N LEU A 227 19.22 16.96 0.54
CA LEU A 227 18.18 16.28 -0.23
C LEU A 227 18.35 14.75 -0.21
N THR A 228 19.59 14.28 -0.36
CA THR A 228 19.92 12.84 -0.36
C THR A 228 19.64 12.21 1.00
N ILE A 229 20.14 12.83 2.07
CA ILE A 229 19.89 12.40 3.45
C ILE A 229 18.38 12.36 3.74
N TYR A 230 17.66 13.44 3.40
CA TYR A 230 16.22 13.49 3.56
C TYR A 230 15.52 12.37 2.80
N ARG A 231 15.90 12.09 1.54
CA ARG A 231 15.29 11.03 0.72
C ARG A 231 15.53 9.64 1.28
N ASN A 232 16.74 9.35 1.75
CA ASN A 232 17.07 8.07 2.37
C ASN A 232 16.21 7.84 3.63
N ILE A 233 16.16 8.82 4.53
CA ILE A 233 15.30 8.75 5.73
C ILE A 233 13.82 8.68 5.33
N ALA A 234 13.41 9.42 4.30
CA ALA A 234 12.03 9.41 3.84
C ALA A 234 11.58 8.04 3.30
N LEU A 235 12.46 7.28 2.66
CA LEU A 235 12.20 5.90 2.23
C LEU A 235 12.00 4.97 3.43
N GLU A 236 12.84 5.10 4.45
CA GLU A 236 12.72 4.39 5.72
C GLU A 236 11.39 4.70 6.42
N VAL A 237 11.02 5.98 6.47
CA VAL A 237 9.73 6.44 7.02
C VAL A 237 8.53 5.92 6.24
N TRP A 238 8.67 5.73 4.92
CA TRP A 238 7.61 5.18 4.08
C TRP A 238 7.28 3.73 4.45
N SER A 239 8.26 2.96 4.94
CA SER A 239 8.03 1.60 5.44
C SER A 239 6.97 1.60 6.54
N LEU A 240 7.01 2.59 7.44
CA LEU A 240 6.11 2.77 8.57
C LEU A 240 4.70 3.28 8.18
N ARG A 241 4.38 3.36 6.88
CA ARG A 241 3.10 3.86 6.34
C ARG A 241 2.78 5.31 6.75
N VAL A 242 3.81 6.09 7.07
CA VAL A 242 3.69 7.52 7.33
C VAL A 242 4.27 8.26 6.14
N ARG A 243 3.53 9.25 5.63
CA ARG A 243 4.05 10.16 4.60
C ARG A 243 5.07 11.13 5.22
N PRO A 244 6.34 11.14 4.77
CA PRO A 244 7.35 12.10 5.19
C PRO A 244 6.87 13.54 4.98
N SER A 245 7.30 14.43 5.87
CA SER A 245 6.97 15.85 5.77
C SER A 245 7.68 16.47 4.54
N HIS A 246 7.03 17.41 3.84
CA HIS A 246 7.56 18.03 2.60
C HIS A 246 7.86 17.08 1.42
N TRP A 247 7.34 15.84 1.42
CA TRP A 247 7.56 14.89 0.31
C TRP A 247 7.06 15.37 -1.05
N ARG A 248 6.07 16.28 -1.11
CA ARG A 248 5.59 16.85 -2.38
C ARG A 248 6.62 17.74 -3.05
N GLU A 249 7.44 18.40 -2.23
CA GLU A 249 8.46 19.36 -2.66
C GLU A 249 9.79 18.65 -2.90
N LEU A 250 10.21 17.81 -1.95
CA LEU A 250 11.53 17.17 -1.91
C LEU A 250 11.57 15.75 -2.50
N GLY A 251 10.41 15.12 -2.70
CA GLY A 251 10.34 13.77 -3.28
C GLY A 251 10.75 13.75 -4.76
N PRO A 252 11.29 12.63 -5.26
CA PRO A 252 11.67 12.51 -6.67
C PRO A 252 10.45 12.61 -7.59
N LYS A 253 10.58 13.35 -8.69
CA LYS A 253 9.54 13.48 -9.72
C LYS A 253 10.01 12.76 -10.99
N PRO A 254 9.32 11.70 -11.45
CA PRO A 254 9.73 10.98 -12.64
C PRO A 254 9.85 11.91 -13.86
N GLY A 255 11.03 11.93 -14.48
CA GLY A 255 11.29 12.70 -15.69
C GLY A 255 11.43 14.22 -15.50
N GLN A 256 11.54 14.72 -14.26
CA GLN A 256 11.75 16.15 -13.99
C GLN A 256 13.00 16.34 -13.11
N PRO A 257 13.87 17.32 -13.42
CA PRO A 257 14.98 17.66 -12.54
C PRO A 257 14.46 18.26 -11.23
N ASP A 258 15.26 18.11 -10.17
CA ASP A 258 14.97 18.68 -8.88
C ASP A 258 14.94 20.21 -8.98
N LYS A 259 13.85 20.81 -8.50
CA LYS A 259 13.70 22.26 -8.46
C LYS A 259 14.48 22.80 -7.26
N PRO A 260 15.14 23.97 -7.37
CA PRO A 260 15.75 24.61 -6.21
C PRO A 260 14.65 24.95 -5.22
N VAL A 261 14.87 24.59 -3.95
CA VAL A 261 13.94 24.83 -2.84
C VAL A 261 14.69 25.64 -1.78
N ASP A 262 13.99 26.48 -1.04
CA ASP A 262 14.59 27.19 0.09
C ASP A 262 15.18 26.21 1.12
N ARG A 263 16.38 26.51 1.59
CA ARG A 263 17.14 25.68 2.52
C ARG A 263 16.38 25.41 3.82
N THR A 264 15.53 26.35 4.24
CA THR A 264 14.67 26.22 5.42
C THR A 264 13.74 25.00 5.33
N ILE A 265 13.30 24.62 4.14
CA ILE A 265 12.38 23.50 3.92
C ILE A 265 13.05 22.17 4.28
N TYR A 266 14.32 21.97 3.90
CA TYR A 266 15.09 20.77 4.25
C TYR A 266 15.22 20.60 5.76
N TYR A 267 15.66 21.66 6.46
CA TYR A 267 15.78 21.64 7.91
C TYR A 267 14.43 21.41 8.59
N SER A 268 13.37 22.09 8.13
CA SER A 268 12.02 21.89 8.68
C SER A 268 11.52 20.46 8.47
N ALA A 269 11.88 19.84 7.35
CA ALA A 269 11.46 18.50 7.00
C ALA A 269 12.17 17.47 7.89
N ILE A 270 13.48 17.57 8.00
CA ILE A 270 14.32 16.70 8.85
C ILE A 270 13.95 16.89 10.33
N ALA A 271 13.79 18.12 10.80
CA ALA A 271 13.39 18.41 12.18
C ALA A 271 12.06 17.75 12.54
N ARG A 272 11.08 17.70 11.62
CA ARG A 272 9.83 16.96 11.84
C ARG A 272 10.00 15.45 11.91
N LEU A 273 10.92 14.89 11.13
CA LEU A 273 11.20 13.45 11.14
C LEU A 273 11.90 13.00 12.43
N ILE A 274 12.65 13.89 13.08
CA ILE A 274 13.33 13.65 14.35
C ILE A 274 12.44 14.02 15.56
N ASN A 275 11.35 14.76 15.35
CA ASN A 275 10.49 15.22 16.44
C ASN A 275 9.47 14.15 16.88
N ALA A 276 9.52 13.76 18.16
CA ALA A 276 8.62 12.76 18.75
C ALA A 276 7.14 13.18 18.78
N ASP A 277 6.82 14.45 19.05
CA ASP A 277 5.43 14.95 19.08
C ASP A 277 4.79 14.94 17.67
N TRP A 278 5.61 15.08 16.63
CA TRP A 278 5.14 14.87 15.25
C TRP A 278 4.76 13.41 15.02
N TRP A 279 5.63 12.47 15.45
CA TRP A 279 5.36 11.04 15.36
C TRP A 279 4.17 10.60 16.20
N GLU A 280 3.99 11.11 17.42
CA GLU A 280 2.83 10.81 18.26
C GLU A 280 1.54 11.10 17.49
N ARG A 281 1.45 12.27 16.87
CA ARG A 281 0.28 12.67 16.07
C ARG A 281 0.04 11.79 14.84
N LYS A 282 1.11 11.30 14.20
CA LYS A 282 1.01 10.44 13.01
C LYS A 282 0.60 9.02 13.38
N LEU A 283 1.29 8.43 14.34
CA LEU A 283 1.05 7.07 14.82
C LEU A 283 -0.31 6.97 15.51
N TRP A 284 -0.72 7.97 16.29
CA TRP A 284 -2.04 8.00 16.91
C TRP A 284 -3.17 8.00 15.87
N ARG A 285 -3.01 8.77 14.79
CA ARG A 285 -3.97 8.78 13.68
C ARG A 285 -4.04 7.43 13.00
N LEU A 286 -2.88 6.88 12.60
CA LEU A 286 -2.78 5.58 11.93
C LEU A 286 -3.41 4.47 12.78
N ARG A 287 -3.09 4.47 14.08
CA ARG A 287 -3.65 3.55 15.07
C ARG A 287 -5.18 3.64 15.13
N ASN A 288 -5.73 4.85 15.16
CA ASN A 288 -7.19 5.05 15.21
C ASN A 288 -7.87 4.58 13.91
N ASP A 289 -7.28 4.90 12.76
CA ASP A 289 -7.79 4.44 11.46
C ASP A 289 -7.80 2.90 11.38
N TRP A 290 -6.77 2.26 11.93
CA TRP A 290 -6.68 0.80 11.99
C TRP A 290 -7.69 0.20 12.96
N ARG A 291 -7.83 0.78 14.16
CA ARG A 291 -8.81 0.32 15.14
C ARG A 291 -10.24 0.43 14.60
N GLU A 292 -10.59 1.55 13.97
CA GLU A 292 -11.89 1.73 13.32
C GLU A 292 -12.12 0.73 12.18
N SER A 293 -11.08 0.46 11.38
CA SER A 293 -11.17 -0.53 10.30
C SER A 293 -11.34 -1.96 10.82
N GLN A 294 -10.68 -2.30 11.93
CA GLN A 294 -10.89 -3.59 12.61
C GLN A 294 -12.30 -3.70 13.21
N LEU A 295 -12.83 -2.64 13.82
CA LEU A 295 -14.18 -2.60 14.38
C LEU A 295 -15.27 -2.72 13.28
N ARG A 296 -15.05 -2.09 12.12
CA ARG A 296 -15.91 -2.30 10.93
C ARG A 296 -15.86 -3.75 10.44
N ALA A 297 -14.67 -4.33 10.32
CA ALA A 297 -14.49 -5.72 9.89
C ALA A 297 -15.15 -6.71 10.86
N ALA A 298 -15.05 -6.45 12.16
CA ALA A 298 -15.69 -7.22 13.21
C ALA A 298 -17.23 -7.07 13.24
N GLY A 299 -17.82 -6.17 12.45
CA GLY A 299 -19.27 -5.94 12.38
C GLY A 299 -19.82 -5.06 13.50
N MET A 300 -18.97 -4.41 14.28
CA MET A 300 -19.38 -3.55 15.40
C MET A 300 -19.88 -2.18 14.94
N ILE A 301 -19.47 -1.76 13.74
CA ILE A 301 -19.87 -0.49 13.11
C ILE A 301 -20.75 -0.82 11.91
N HIS A 302 -22.05 -0.57 12.06
CA HIS A 302 -23.07 -0.78 11.04
C HIS A 302 -24.31 0.07 11.36
N LYS A 303 -25.20 0.23 10.37
CA LYS A 303 -26.37 1.14 10.41
C LYS A 303 -27.25 1.02 11.67
N ARG A 304 -27.39 -0.17 12.26
CA ARG A 304 -28.27 -0.42 13.42
C ARG A 304 -27.61 -0.20 14.78
N ALA A 305 -26.28 -0.20 14.87
CA ALA A 305 -25.56 -0.05 16.14
C ALA A 305 -24.78 1.26 16.21
N ALA A 306 -23.86 1.47 15.27
CA ALA A 306 -23.00 2.63 15.17
C ALA A 306 -22.80 2.94 13.68
N PRO A 307 -23.57 3.87 13.09
CA PRO A 307 -23.60 4.05 11.64
C PRO A 307 -22.28 4.54 11.03
N TYR A 308 -21.52 5.36 11.76
CA TYR A 308 -20.37 6.08 11.21
C TYR A 308 -19.04 5.72 11.89
N VAL A 309 -19.03 5.76 13.23
CA VAL A 309 -17.80 5.68 14.03
C VAL A 309 -18.06 4.89 15.31
N SER A 310 -17.03 4.27 15.87
CA SER A 310 -17.15 3.60 17.16
C SER A 310 -17.54 4.56 18.29
N LYS A 311 -18.16 4.00 19.34
CA LYS A 311 -18.52 4.75 20.55
C LYS A 311 -17.28 5.34 21.25
N GLU A 312 -16.16 4.63 21.19
CA GLU A 312 -14.88 5.07 21.78
C GLU A 312 -14.35 6.31 21.04
N ALA A 313 -14.25 6.25 19.72
CA ALA A 313 -13.77 7.40 18.95
C ALA A 313 -14.71 8.60 19.03
N LEU A 314 -16.02 8.38 19.16
CA LEU A 314 -16.97 9.46 19.46
C LEU A 314 -16.70 10.10 20.83
N ALA A 315 -16.49 9.29 21.87
CA ALA A 315 -16.17 9.79 23.20
C ALA A 315 -14.85 10.58 23.21
N ASP A 316 -13.81 10.08 22.56
CA ASP A 316 -12.52 10.77 22.41
C ASP A 316 -12.68 12.11 21.69
N TRP A 317 -13.52 12.17 20.66
CA TRP A 317 -13.79 13.40 19.93
C TRP A 317 -14.54 14.43 20.78
N ILE A 318 -15.56 14.00 21.53
CA ILE A 318 -16.30 14.86 22.47
C ILE A 318 -15.34 15.40 23.53
N GLU A 319 -14.49 14.55 24.09
CA GLU A 319 -13.53 14.95 25.12
C GLU A 319 -12.46 15.90 24.56
N GLN A 320 -12.01 15.70 23.33
CA GLN A 320 -11.13 16.66 22.65
C GLN A 320 -11.81 18.02 22.46
N LYS A 321 -13.09 18.04 22.05
CA LYS A 321 -13.87 19.28 21.93
C LYS A 321 -14.02 19.99 23.27
N ARG A 322 -14.32 19.24 24.33
CA ARG A 322 -14.41 19.74 25.71
C ARG A 322 -13.11 20.41 26.15
N ARG A 323 -11.98 19.71 26.03
CA ARG A 323 -10.64 20.25 26.40
C ARG A 323 -10.26 21.48 25.59
N ASN A 324 -10.54 21.49 24.28
CA ASN A 324 -10.29 22.67 23.46
C ASN A 324 -11.15 23.86 23.89
N ARG A 325 -12.42 23.63 24.26
CA ARG A 325 -13.29 24.71 24.74
C ARG A 325 -12.82 25.24 26.10
N GLU A 326 -12.40 24.37 27.00
CA GLU A 326 -11.79 24.78 28.28
C GLU A 326 -10.52 25.58 28.07
N PHE A 327 -9.70 25.21 27.09
CA PHE A 327 -8.53 25.99 26.71
C PHE A 327 -8.95 27.41 26.28
N PHE A 328 -9.89 27.56 25.35
CA PHE A 328 -10.34 28.89 24.91
C PHE A 328 -10.93 29.75 26.03
N LYS A 329 -11.67 29.13 26.96
CA LYS A 329 -12.23 29.83 28.13
C LYS A 329 -11.19 30.38 29.10
N ARG A 330 -10.05 29.69 29.22
CA ARG A 330 -8.99 30.04 30.19
C ARG A 330 -7.95 31.01 29.63
N HIS A 331 -8.03 31.36 28.35
CA HIS A 331 -7.03 32.19 27.69
C HIS A 331 -7.66 33.46 27.14
N GLU A 332 -6.89 34.53 27.20
CA GLU A 332 -7.20 35.82 26.64
C GLU A 332 -6.11 36.21 25.65
N LEU A 333 -6.46 37.04 24.67
CA LEU A 333 -5.55 37.61 23.70
C LEU A 333 -5.27 39.05 24.09
N THR A 334 -4.00 39.44 24.08
CA THR A 334 -3.58 40.82 24.34
C THR A 334 -2.87 41.35 23.09
N ASP A 335 -3.30 42.52 22.62
CA ASP A 335 -2.67 43.22 21.50
C ASP A 335 -1.43 44.02 21.95
N GLY A 336 -0.60 44.46 21.00
CA GLY A 336 0.57 45.30 21.26
C GLY A 336 0.24 46.65 21.91
N GLU A 337 -0.99 47.13 21.78
CA GLU A 337 -1.51 48.35 22.43
C GLU A 337 -2.07 48.09 23.85
N GLY A 338 -2.05 46.85 24.33
CA GLY A 338 -2.52 46.49 25.69
C GLY A 338 -4.01 46.17 25.80
N ASN A 339 -4.74 46.11 24.68
CA ASN A 339 -6.15 45.69 24.66
C ASN A 339 -6.26 44.18 24.88
N THR A 340 -7.11 43.74 25.81
CA THR A 340 -7.32 42.31 26.13
C THR A 340 -8.72 41.86 25.72
N VAL A 341 -8.81 40.76 24.98
CA VAL A 341 -10.07 40.17 24.51
C VAL A 341 -10.09 38.66 24.82
N SER A 342 -11.25 38.15 25.21
CA SER A 342 -11.42 36.70 25.43
C SER A 342 -11.15 35.90 24.16
N LEU A 343 -10.31 34.85 24.26
CA LEU A 343 -10.02 33.98 23.13
C LEU A 343 -11.27 33.19 22.68
N GLU A 344 -12.15 32.83 23.63
CA GLU A 344 -13.41 32.14 23.33
C GLU A 344 -14.30 32.97 22.40
N ALA A 345 -14.49 34.25 22.73
CA ALA A 345 -15.31 35.16 21.92
C ALA A 345 -14.74 35.34 20.51
N MET A 346 -13.42 35.49 20.39
CA MET A 346 -12.76 35.61 19.09
C MET A 346 -12.88 34.34 18.24
N VAL A 347 -12.73 33.16 18.84
CA VAL A 347 -12.92 31.89 18.13
C VAL A 347 -14.36 31.75 17.65
N ASP A 348 -15.34 32.11 18.49
CA ASP A 348 -16.76 32.00 18.16
C ASP A 348 -17.22 32.98 17.06
N ALA A 349 -16.58 34.15 16.97
CA ALA A 349 -16.80 35.13 15.92
C ALA A 349 -16.03 34.84 14.61
N SER A 350 -15.07 33.91 14.64
CA SER A 350 -14.23 33.59 13.47
C SER A 350 -14.85 32.56 12.53
N ILE A 351 -14.24 32.41 11.34
CA ILE A 351 -14.49 31.33 10.38
C ILE A 351 -14.23 29.91 10.93
N SER A 352 -13.68 29.80 12.15
CA SER A 352 -13.55 28.53 12.86
C SER A 352 -14.89 28.01 13.36
N ASN A 353 -15.88 28.89 13.55
CA ASN A 353 -17.24 28.54 13.85
C ASN A 353 -17.92 27.93 12.60
N PRO A 354 -18.37 26.66 12.64
CA PRO A 354 -18.99 26.00 11.50
C PRO A 354 -20.19 26.75 10.92
N THR A 355 -20.96 27.45 11.76
CA THR A 355 -22.13 28.23 11.33
C THR A 355 -21.70 29.43 10.50
N ILE A 356 -20.70 30.18 10.96
CA ILE A 356 -20.15 31.33 10.22
C ILE A 356 -19.52 30.86 8.91
N ARG A 357 -18.70 29.81 8.96
CA ARG A 357 -18.11 29.22 7.76
C ARG A 357 -19.15 28.76 6.74
N HIS A 358 -20.26 28.20 7.21
CA HIS A 358 -21.36 27.80 6.33
C HIS A 358 -22.03 29.02 5.68
N HIS A 359 -22.29 30.08 6.44
CA HIS A 359 -22.84 31.33 5.88
C HIS A 359 -21.89 31.96 4.85
N GLU A 360 -20.59 31.99 5.13
CA GLU A 360 -19.58 32.46 4.17
C GLU A 360 -19.53 31.59 2.91
N LEU A 361 -19.59 30.27 3.06
CA LEU A 361 -19.65 29.34 1.92
C LEU A 361 -20.88 29.63 1.05
N MET A 362 -22.04 29.80 1.66
CA MET A 362 -23.29 30.09 0.94
C MET A 362 -23.22 31.45 0.23
N ALA A 363 -22.66 32.47 0.88
CA ALA A 363 -22.44 33.78 0.27
C ALA A 363 -21.47 33.71 -0.92
N CYS A 364 -20.38 32.96 -0.79
CA CYS A 364 -19.40 32.74 -1.85
C CYS A 364 -20.02 31.98 -3.03
N MET A 365 -20.74 30.89 -2.77
CA MET A 365 -21.48 30.13 -3.78
C MET A 365 -22.47 31.04 -4.53
N LYS A 366 -23.23 31.88 -3.82
CA LYS A 366 -24.17 32.82 -4.45
C LYS A 366 -23.46 33.88 -5.30
N GLY A 367 -22.33 34.40 -4.82
CA GLY A 367 -21.52 35.35 -5.58
C GLY A 367 -21.01 34.76 -6.89
N ILE A 368 -20.50 33.52 -6.86
CA ILE A 368 -20.05 32.80 -8.06
C ILE A 368 -21.22 32.55 -9.01
N GLU A 369 -22.38 32.14 -8.48
CA GLU A 369 -23.60 31.94 -9.28
C GLU A 369 -24.03 33.22 -10.00
N LEU A 370 -24.05 34.37 -9.30
CA LEU A 370 -24.41 35.66 -9.90
C LEU A 370 -23.42 36.08 -10.99
N VAL A 371 -22.12 35.84 -10.79
CA VAL A 371 -21.09 36.10 -11.81
C VAL A 371 -21.28 35.22 -13.04
N ALA A 372 -21.56 33.93 -12.83
CA ALA A 372 -21.83 32.99 -13.92
C ALA A 372 -23.09 33.40 -14.71
N GLN A 373 -24.18 33.76 -14.02
CA GLN A 373 -25.40 34.27 -14.64
C GLN A 373 -25.16 35.55 -15.44
N ALA A 374 -24.38 36.49 -14.91
CA ALA A 374 -24.05 37.74 -15.60
C ALA A 374 -23.20 37.51 -16.88
N ARG A 375 -22.40 36.44 -16.92
CA ARG A 375 -21.60 36.05 -18.09
C ARG A 375 -22.34 35.16 -19.08
N GLY A 376 -23.51 34.63 -18.69
CA GLY A 376 -24.22 33.61 -19.46
C GLY A 376 -23.54 32.24 -19.43
N ASP A 377 -22.73 31.96 -18.41
CA ASP A 377 -22.03 30.69 -18.25
C ASP A 377 -23.04 29.55 -17.96
N VAL A 378 -22.89 28.42 -18.65
CA VAL A 378 -23.72 27.22 -18.45
C VAL A 378 -22.95 26.16 -17.67
N GLY A 379 -23.63 25.54 -16.69
CA GLY A 379 -23.05 24.46 -15.90
C GLY A 379 -22.80 23.22 -16.77
N VAL A 380 -21.56 22.76 -16.84
CA VAL A 380 -21.21 21.49 -17.49
C VAL A 380 -21.04 20.42 -16.42
N LEU A 381 -21.94 19.43 -16.40
CA LEU A 381 -21.70 18.20 -15.66
C LEU A 381 -20.76 17.31 -16.48
N PRO A 382 -19.59 16.92 -15.94
CA PRO A 382 -18.80 15.87 -16.58
C PRO A 382 -19.62 14.58 -16.55
N VAL A 383 -19.93 14.06 -17.73
CA VAL A 383 -20.61 12.77 -17.96
C VAL A 383 -19.69 11.62 -17.59
#